data_AF-A0A1Y1RV37-F1
#
_entry.id   AF-A0A1Y1RV37-F1
#
_cell.length_a   1.000
_cell.length_b   1.000
_cell.length_c   1.000
_cell.angle_alpha   90.00
_cell.angle_beta   90.00
_cell.angle_gamma   90.00
#
_symmetry.space_group_name_H-M   'P 1'
#
loop_
_entity.id
_entity.type
_entity.pdbx_description
1 polymer ?
#
loop_
_entity_poly.entity_id
_entity_poly.type
_entity_poly.pdbx_seq_one_letter_code
_entity_poly.pdbx_strand_id
1 'polypeptide(L)'
;MKEEIIEDDFIKIISYTLNDIDDYFKESKPMSVRPYYATYALIENYITIKKGDSVISDKQDFENSIWFKYIYQNVLEWYRRRYGKRLLKERPSDFGHAVVRIYNDFFLVRIPYILTRHNKDNSYWIIYPSSVQRGENIIEYIQDPPNIVNLSESENQKLLKKLRKYIREIRTIRANLLTAKIENENKDLKDSIMVHLKKSASLIVENKNSMALSLAFYELHMAVEKCLKIYISQKMQYPKTHDIRKLLMYVNDIDPVDAIELDIERFKKGDTSRYYNDCFTQEYLLETYENVIGLIMSITNKMERNMKIENTKVKIIEPGWKK
;
A
#
# COMPACT_ATOMS: atom_id res chain seq x y z
N MET A 1 31.50 22.67 -30.30
CA MET A 1 30.21 23.38 -30.45
C MET A 1 29.52 23.35 -29.10
N LYS A 2 29.26 24.52 -28.50
CA LYS A 2 28.38 24.64 -27.34
C LYS A 2 26.96 24.40 -27.85
N GLU A 3 26.28 23.40 -27.33
CA GLU A 3 24.83 23.25 -27.52
C GLU A 3 24.17 24.41 -26.79
N GLU A 4 23.74 25.42 -27.55
CA GLU A 4 23.03 26.57 -27.03
C GLU A 4 21.57 26.16 -26.83
N ILE A 5 21.28 25.58 -25.67
CA ILE A 5 19.90 25.37 -25.23
C ILE A 5 19.37 26.76 -24.87
N ILE A 6 18.36 27.23 -25.58
CA ILE A 6 17.60 28.45 -25.21
C ILE A 6 16.75 28.08 -23.98
N GLU A 7 17.37 28.05 -22.79
CA GLU A 7 16.78 27.46 -21.58
C GLU A 7 15.56 28.24 -21.06
N ASP A 8 15.60 29.57 -21.08
CA ASP A 8 14.58 30.40 -20.44
C ASP A 8 13.24 30.46 -21.20
N ASP A 9 13.28 30.47 -22.53
CA ASP A 9 12.07 30.45 -23.35
C ASP A 9 11.44 29.07 -23.38
N PHE A 10 12.25 28.01 -23.33
CA PHE A 10 11.79 26.63 -23.27
C PHE A 10 10.95 26.36 -22.01
N ILE A 11 11.42 26.81 -20.84
CA ILE A 11 10.71 26.63 -19.57
C ILE A 11 9.37 27.36 -19.58
N LYS A 12 9.31 28.59 -20.14
CA LYS A 12 8.05 29.35 -20.25
C LYS A 12 7.05 28.66 -21.17
N ILE A 13 7.50 28.19 -22.34
CA ILE A 13 6.65 27.49 -23.31
C ILE A 13 6.08 26.20 -22.71
N ILE A 14 6.95 25.38 -22.10
CA ILE A 14 6.52 24.14 -21.43
C ILE A 14 5.53 24.43 -20.31
N SER A 15 5.75 25.48 -19.52
CA SER A 15 4.90 25.79 -18.37
C SER A 15 3.45 26.06 -18.77
N TYR A 16 3.20 26.63 -19.96
CA TYR A 16 1.86 26.83 -20.47
C TYR A 16 1.19 25.50 -20.81
N THR A 17 1.86 24.70 -21.65
CA THR A 17 1.38 23.38 -22.09
C THR A 17 1.19 22.39 -20.93
N LEU A 18 2.03 22.48 -19.89
CA LEU A 18 1.90 21.61 -18.71
C LEU A 18 0.64 21.86 -17.90
N ASN A 19 0.02 23.05 -17.97
CA ASN A 19 -1.27 23.27 -17.31
C ASN A 19 -2.34 22.37 -17.96
N ASP A 20 -2.43 22.40 -19.29
CA ASP A 20 -3.43 21.62 -20.03
C ASP A 20 -3.20 20.12 -19.86
N ILE A 21 -1.94 19.68 -19.93
CA ILE A 21 -1.56 18.27 -19.73
C ILE A 21 -1.88 17.81 -18.31
N ASP A 22 -1.54 18.59 -17.29
CA ASP A 22 -1.85 18.24 -15.90
C ASP A 22 -3.35 18.23 -15.63
N ASP A 23 -4.11 19.19 -16.19
CA ASP A 23 -5.56 19.22 -16.09
C ASP A 23 -6.20 17.95 -16.67
N TYR A 24 -5.73 17.50 -17.84
CA TYR A 24 -6.15 16.22 -18.42
C TYR A 24 -5.82 15.01 -17.51
N PHE A 25 -4.65 15.00 -16.87
CA PHE A 25 -4.25 13.88 -16.00
C PHE A 25 -4.84 13.92 -14.59
N LYS A 26 -5.49 15.01 -14.18
CA LYS A 26 -6.09 15.12 -12.84
C LYS A 26 -7.11 14.02 -12.56
N GLU A 27 -7.89 13.66 -13.57
CA GLU A 27 -9.00 12.72 -13.46
C GLU A 27 -8.56 11.26 -13.58
N SER A 28 -7.43 11.00 -14.25
CA SER A 28 -7.05 9.65 -14.68
C SER A 28 -5.75 9.13 -14.06
N LYS A 29 -4.89 9.99 -13.49
CA LYS A 29 -3.57 9.59 -12.98
C LYS A 29 -3.31 10.10 -11.55
N PRO A 30 -2.71 9.27 -10.68
CA PRO A 30 -2.21 9.73 -9.37
C PRO A 30 -1.11 10.78 -9.53
N MET A 31 -1.16 11.84 -8.72
CA MET A 31 -0.22 12.99 -8.78
C MET A 31 1.26 12.59 -8.89
N SER A 32 1.72 11.64 -8.08
CA SER A 32 3.12 11.19 -8.08
C SER A 32 3.66 10.59 -9.39
N VAL A 33 2.80 10.10 -10.31
CA VAL A 33 3.24 9.60 -11.63
C VAL A 33 3.02 10.62 -12.75
N ARG A 34 2.24 11.68 -12.50
CA ARG A 34 1.93 12.70 -13.51
C ARG A 34 3.16 13.35 -14.13
N PRO A 35 4.25 13.67 -13.40
CA PRO A 35 5.44 14.24 -14.03
C PRO A 35 5.97 13.39 -15.18
N TYR A 36 6.07 12.07 -14.99
CA TYR A 36 6.58 11.18 -16.03
C TYR A 36 5.64 11.11 -17.23
N TYR A 37 4.33 10.93 -17.02
CA TYR A 37 3.36 10.92 -18.12
C TYR A 37 3.25 12.27 -18.83
N ALA A 38 3.41 13.38 -18.11
CA ALA A 38 3.44 14.71 -18.68
C ALA A 38 4.67 14.92 -19.55
N THR A 39 5.85 14.47 -19.10
CA THR A 39 7.05 14.46 -19.94
C THR A 39 6.85 13.64 -21.20
N TYR A 40 6.27 12.44 -21.09
CA TYR A 40 5.96 11.59 -22.23
C TYR A 40 5.02 12.29 -23.23
N ALA A 41 3.89 12.82 -22.75
CA ALA A 41 2.92 13.53 -23.58
C ALA A 41 3.52 14.77 -24.25
N LEU A 42 4.38 15.49 -23.53
CA LEU A 42 5.05 16.69 -24.01
C LEU A 42 6.06 16.36 -25.11
N ILE A 43 6.84 15.29 -24.93
CA ILE A 43 7.78 14.79 -25.94
C ILE A 43 7.03 14.33 -27.18
N GLU A 44 6.02 13.47 -27.04
CA GLU A 44 5.31 12.89 -28.17
C GLU A 44 4.63 13.94 -29.03
N ASN A 45 3.92 14.90 -28.40
CA ASN A 45 2.97 15.76 -29.11
C ASN A 45 3.47 17.19 -29.33
N TYR A 46 4.45 17.67 -28.55
CA TYR A 46 4.80 19.10 -28.52
C TYR A 46 6.28 19.39 -28.75
N ILE A 47 7.16 18.38 -28.69
CA ILE A 47 8.60 18.56 -28.92
C ILE A 47 9.03 17.85 -30.21
N THR A 48 9.69 18.63 -31.07
CA THR A 48 10.48 18.13 -32.19
C THR A 48 11.95 18.14 -31.80
N ILE A 49 12.62 16.99 -31.92
CA ILE A 49 14.01 16.82 -31.51
C ILE A 49 14.88 16.78 -32.74
N LYS A 50 15.95 17.57 -32.75
CA LYS A 50 16.91 17.61 -33.85
C LYS A 50 18.30 17.17 -33.38
N LYS A 51 19.02 16.48 -34.25
CA LYS A 51 20.44 16.16 -34.09
C LYS A 51 21.18 16.70 -35.32
N GLY A 52 21.79 17.88 -35.18
CA GLY A 52 22.22 18.67 -36.33
C GLY A 52 20.99 19.14 -37.13
N ASP A 53 21.03 18.96 -38.45
CA ASP A 53 19.92 19.34 -39.35
C ASP A 53 18.82 18.27 -39.47
N SER A 54 19.04 17.08 -38.92
CA SER A 54 18.09 15.97 -39.00
C SER A 54 17.11 15.98 -37.83
N VAL A 55 15.82 15.80 -38.13
CA VAL A 55 14.78 15.56 -37.12
C VAL A 55 14.81 14.09 -36.72
N ILE A 56 14.85 13.82 -35.41
CA ILE A 56 14.68 12.48 -34.87
C ILE A 56 13.18 12.16 -34.92
N SER A 57 12.78 11.40 -35.93
CA SER A 57 11.39 10.94 -36.11
C SER A 57 11.08 9.69 -35.30
N ASP A 58 12.08 8.82 -35.09
CA ASP A 58 11.94 7.63 -34.26
C ASP A 58 12.27 7.96 -32.80
N LYS A 59 11.23 8.01 -31.99
CA LYS A 59 11.26 8.27 -30.54
C LYS A 59 11.38 6.96 -29.74
N GLN A 60 11.71 5.82 -30.36
CA GLN A 60 11.96 4.59 -29.61
C GLN A 60 13.10 4.76 -28.59
N ASP A 61 12.87 4.23 -27.37
CA ASP A 61 13.82 4.21 -26.25
C ASP A 61 14.39 5.59 -25.84
N PHE A 62 13.64 6.68 -26.07
CA PHE A 62 14.10 8.00 -25.66
C PHE A 62 14.34 8.15 -24.17
N GLU A 63 13.77 7.26 -23.36
CA GLU A 63 13.90 7.29 -21.91
C GLU A 63 15.35 7.18 -21.46
N ASN A 64 16.24 6.66 -22.30
CA ASN A 64 17.69 6.58 -22.05
C ASN A 64 18.49 7.79 -22.55
N SER A 65 17.85 8.76 -23.21
CA SER A 65 18.52 9.92 -23.79
C SER A 65 18.80 11.04 -22.78
N ILE A 66 19.85 11.83 -23.05
CA ILE A 66 20.22 13.00 -22.21
C ILE A 66 19.13 14.07 -22.26
N TRP A 67 18.54 14.30 -23.43
CA TRP A 67 17.50 15.31 -23.60
C TRP A 67 16.21 14.92 -22.85
N PHE A 68 15.89 13.63 -22.74
CA PHE A 68 14.75 13.19 -21.92
C PHE A 68 14.93 13.59 -20.45
N LYS A 69 16.13 13.40 -19.88
CA LYS A 69 16.45 13.85 -18.52
C LYS A 69 16.18 15.34 -18.37
N TYR A 70 16.66 16.14 -19.31
CA TYR A 70 16.52 17.60 -19.25
C TYR A 70 15.04 18.01 -19.23
N ILE A 71 14.24 17.45 -20.13
CA ILE A 71 12.79 17.72 -20.19
C ILE A 71 12.11 17.23 -18.91
N TYR A 72 12.38 15.99 -18.49
CA TYR A 72 11.80 15.40 -17.30
C TYR A 72 12.10 16.22 -16.04
N GLN A 73 13.33 16.70 -15.87
CA GLN A 73 13.72 17.52 -14.72
C GLN A 73 12.94 18.85 -14.69
N ASN A 74 12.79 19.51 -15.83
CA ASN A 74 12.00 20.74 -15.93
C ASN A 74 10.51 20.50 -15.64
N VAL A 75 9.94 19.42 -16.17
CA VAL A 75 8.55 19.02 -15.86
C VAL A 75 8.40 18.70 -14.37
N LEU A 76 9.31 17.89 -13.80
CA LEU A 76 9.27 17.54 -12.39
C LEU A 76 9.39 18.78 -11.49
N GLU A 77 10.26 19.72 -11.84
CA GLU A 77 10.42 20.97 -11.12
C GLU A 77 9.16 21.85 -11.21
N TRP A 78 8.51 21.92 -12.38
CA TRP A 78 7.21 22.58 -12.52
C TRP A 78 6.17 21.97 -11.58
N TYR A 79 6.06 20.64 -11.54
CA TYR A 79 5.15 19.94 -10.63
C TYR A 79 5.51 20.18 -9.16
N ARG A 80 6.80 20.22 -8.81
CA ARG A 80 7.27 20.54 -7.46
C ARG A 80 6.89 21.96 -7.04
N ARG A 81 7.06 22.94 -7.91
CA ARG A 81 6.66 24.33 -7.64
C ARG A 81 5.16 24.45 -7.44
N ARG A 82 4.36 23.75 -8.24
CA ARG A 82 2.89 23.79 -8.17
C ARG A 82 2.31 23.04 -6.97
N TYR A 83 2.79 21.82 -6.70
CA TYR A 83 2.20 20.91 -5.72
C TYR A 83 2.99 20.79 -4.41
N GLY A 84 4.22 21.32 -4.38
CA GLY A 84 5.10 21.32 -3.23
C GLY A 84 5.39 19.91 -2.71
N LYS A 85 5.50 19.81 -1.37
CA LYS A 85 5.80 18.56 -0.67
C LYS A 85 4.77 17.46 -0.92
N ARG A 86 3.54 17.78 -1.37
CA ARG A 86 2.51 16.77 -1.65
C ARG A 86 2.90 15.84 -2.80
N LEU A 87 3.68 16.32 -3.78
CA LEU A 87 4.20 15.49 -4.88
C LEU A 87 5.08 14.34 -4.38
N LEU A 88 5.80 14.57 -3.27
CA LEU A 88 6.75 13.66 -2.66
C LEU A 88 6.18 12.91 -1.44
N LYS A 89 4.92 13.17 -1.06
CA LYS A 89 4.32 12.45 0.07
C LYS A 89 4.12 10.99 -0.31
N GLU A 90 4.62 10.12 0.57
CA GLU A 90 4.34 8.69 0.53
C GLU A 90 2.85 8.44 0.35
N ARG A 91 2.46 7.47 -0.50
CA ARG A 91 1.05 7.22 -0.71
C ARG A 91 0.51 6.48 0.50
N PRO A 92 -0.69 6.82 0.98
CA PRO A 92 -1.35 6.04 2.02
C PRO A 92 -1.47 4.54 1.68
N SER A 93 -1.47 4.16 0.40
CA SER A 93 -1.49 2.77 -0.09
C SER A 93 -0.20 1.98 0.17
N ASP A 94 0.90 2.64 0.53
CA ASP A 94 2.23 2.02 0.56
C ASP A 94 2.52 1.30 1.90
N PHE A 95 1.64 1.51 2.89
CA PHE A 95 1.77 0.97 4.23
C PHE A 95 0.53 0.20 4.66
N GLY A 96 0.76 -0.91 5.35
CA GLY A 96 -0.22 -1.51 6.24
C GLY A 96 -0.13 -0.90 7.61
N HIS A 97 -1.23 -0.91 8.36
CA HIS A 97 -1.21 -0.51 9.75
C HIS A 97 -1.38 -1.75 10.62
N ALA A 98 -0.80 -1.71 11.81
CA ALA A 98 -1.08 -2.61 12.93
C ALA A 98 -1.18 -1.79 14.22
N VAL A 99 -1.65 -2.41 15.30
CA VAL A 99 -1.77 -1.76 16.61
C VAL A 99 -0.93 -2.50 17.64
N VAL A 100 -0.11 -1.78 18.39
CA VAL A 100 0.65 -2.33 19.52
C VAL A 100 0.30 -1.59 20.80
N ARG A 101 0.40 -2.27 21.95
CA ARG A 101 0.23 -1.65 23.26
C ARG A 101 1.59 -1.47 23.91
N ILE A 102 1.88 -0.25 24.38
CA ILE A 102 3.12 0.11 25.09
C ILE A 102 2.72 0.96 26.30
N TYR A 103 3.18 0.61 27.51
CA TYR A 103 2.79 1.28 28.77
C TYR A 103 1.28 1.53 28.94
N ASN A 104 0.45 0.54 28.57
CA ASN A 104 -1.02 0.62 28.59
C ASN A 104 -1.68 1.61 27.62
N ASP A 105 -0.92 2.19 26.68
CA ASP A 105 -1.49 2.99 25.60
C ASP A 105 -1.28 2.30 24.23
N PHE A 106 -2.10 2.69 23.25
CA PHE A 106 -2.15 2.06 21.93
C PHE A 106 -1.41 2.92 20.91
N PHE A 107 -0.51 2.30 20.16
CA PHE A 107 0.30 2.97 19.16
C PHE A 107 0.10 2.31 17.79
N LEU A 108 0.04 3.16 16.77
CA LEU A 108 -0.07 2.73 15.38
C LEU A 108 1.30 2.30 14.87
N VAL A 109 1.36 1.17 14.18
CA VAL A 109 2.57 0.68 13.50
C VAL A 109 2.36 0.79 12.00
N ARG A 110 3.14 1.63 11.32
CA ARG A 110 3.11 1.82 9.86
C ARG A 110 4.11 0.88 9.18
N ILE A 111 3.61 -0.23 8.67
CA ILE A 111 4.40 -1.32 8.08
C ILE A 111 4.51 -1.09 6.57
N PRO A 112 5.70 -0.82 6.00
CA PRO A 112 5.86 -0.68 4.56
C PRO A 112 5.65 -2.04 3.86
N TYR A 113 4.85 -2.04 2.79
CA TYR A 113 4.61 -3.22 1.96
C TYR A 113 5.76 -3.53 1.02
N ILE A 114 6.49 -2.48 0.60
CA ILE A 114 7.60 -2.54 -0.34
C ILE A 114 8.78 -1.84 0.31
N LEU A 115 9.98 -2.38 0.16
CA LEU A 115 11.21 -1.74 0.60
C LEU A 115 12.08 -1.40 -0.61
N THR A 116 12.75 -0.26 -0.54
CA THR A 116 13.74 0.15 -1.54
C THR A 116 15.12 0.11 -0.91
N ARG A 117 16.10 -0.50 -1.59
CA ARG A 117 17.51 -0.47 -1.18
C ARG A 117 18.39 0.00 -2.31
N HIS A 118 19.05 1.13 -2.12
CA HIS A 118 20.00 1.66 -3.09
C HIS A 118 21.33 0.92 -3.01
N ASN A 119 21.89 0.60 -4.17
CA ASN A 119 23.24 0.07 -4.31
C ASN A 119 24.20 1.17 -4.76
N LYS A 120 25.50 0.87 -4.70
CA LYS A 120 26.57 1.78 -5.16
C LYS A 120 26.67 1.87 -6.69
N ASP A 121 26.10 0.92 -7.43
CA ASP A 121 26.20 0.78 -8.89
C ASP A 121 25.05 1.46 -9.66
N ASN A 122 24.47 2.56 -9.12
CA ASN A 122 23.29 3.24 -9.68
C ASN A 122 22.14 2.28 -9.98
N SER A 123 21.93 1.33 -9.08
CA SER A 123 20.77 0.47 -9.11
C SER A 123 20.10 0.48 -7.75
N TYR A 124 18.84 0.11 -7.72
CA TYR A 124 18.14 -0.13 -6.47
C TYR A 124 17.31 -1.40 -6.55
N TRP A 125 17.15 -2.04 -5.40
CA TRP A 125 16.27 -3.18 -5.23
C TRP A 125 14.91 -2.69 -4.78
N ILE A 126 13.87 -3.04 -5.53
CA ILE A 126 12.49 -3.09 -5.03
C ILE A 126 12.29 -4.47 -4.40
N ILE A 127 11.91 -4.49 -3.13
CA ILE A 127 11.74 -5.71 -2.35
C ILE A 127 10.26 -5.82 -1.98
N TYR A 128 9.67 -6.99 -2.23
CA TYR A 128 8.35 -7.40 -1.75
C TYR A 128 8.54 -8.33 -0.54
N PRO A 129 8.88 -7.79 0.65
CA PRO A 129 9.15 -8.63 1.82
C PRO A 129 7.89 -9.39 2.25
N SER A 130 8.04 -10.63 2.73
CA SER A 130 7.02 -11.32 3.54
C SER A 130 7.42 -11.39 5.02
N SER A 131 8.63 -10.93 5.35
CA SER A 131 9.19 -10.92 6.70
C SER A 131 10.11 -9.73 6.93
N VAL A 132 10.57 -9.54 8.16
CA VAL A 132 11.57 -8.52 8.50
C VAL A 132 12.91 -8.88 7.85
N GLN A 133 13.40 -7.99 6.98
CA GLN A 133 14.65 -8.11 6.28
C GLN A 133 15.83 -7.68 7.16
N ARG A 134 17.01 -8.20 6.84
CA ARG A 134 18.27 -7.82 7.49
C ARG A 134 18.50 -6.30 7.42
N GLY A 135 18.71 -5.66 8.57
CA GLY A 135 18.98 -4.23 8.69
C GLY A 135 17.72 -3.34 8.76
N GLU A 136 16.51 -3.92 8.76
CA GLU A 136 15.31 -3.13 9.09
C GLU A 136 15.29 -2.78 10.59
N ASN A 137 15.09 -1.50 10.89
CA ASN A 137 14.77 -1.05 12.23
C ASN A 137 13.25 -1.01 12.42
N ILE A 138 12.67 -2.11 12.90
CA ILE A 138 11.20 -2.26 13.01
C ILE A 138 10.57 -1.37 14.08
N ILE A 139 11.37 -0.81 14.98
CA ILE A 139 10.93 0.13 16.01
C ILE A 139 10.52 1.47 15.38
N GLU A 140 11.22 1.90 14.33
CA GLU A 140 10.91 3.15 13.60
C GLU A 140 9.56 3.10 12.88
N TYR A 141 8.93 1.92 12.80
CA TYR A 141 7.60 1.79 12.23
C TYR A 141 6.49 2.18 13.21
N ILE A 142 6.78 2.27 14.52
CA ILE A 142 5.83 2.79 15.49
C ILE A 142 5.72 4.30 15.26
N GLN A 143 4.51 4.77 15.04
CA GLN A 143 4.23 6.19 14.91
C GLN A 143 4.20 6.83 16.29
N ASP A 144 4.98 7.91 16.47
CA ASP A 144 5.05 8.70 17.69
C ASP A 144 5.21 7.83 18.97
N PRO A 145 6.23 6.93 19.02
CA PRO A 145 6.37 5.99 20.13
C PRO A 145 6.67 6.72 21.44
N PRO A 146 6.32 6.12 22.59
CA PRO A 146 6.78 6.63 23.88
C PRO A 146 8.29 6.39 24.02
N ASN A 147 8.88 6.78 25.14
CA ASN A 147 10.29 6.45 25.41
C ASN A 147 10.46 4.93 25.65
N ILE A 148 10.69 4.21 24.55
CA ILE A 148 10.90 2.76 24.50
C ILE A 148 12.24 2.33 25.10
N VAL A 149 13.21 3.25 25.27
CA VAL A 149 14.52 2.94 25.87
C VAL A 149 14.36 2.52 27.32
N ASN A 150 13.29 3.00 27.98
CA ASN A 150 12.98 2.67 29.37
C ASN A 150 12.23 1.33 29.54
N LEU A 151 11.92 0.62 28.46
CA LEU A 151 11.27 -0.69 28.58
C LEU A 151 12.25 -1.68 29.22
N SER A 152 11.72 -2.54 30.11
CA SER A 152 12.52 -3.68 30.58
C SER A 152 12.88 -4.60 29.42
N GLU A 153 13.95 -5.38 29.56
CA GLU A 153 14.40 -6.31 28.52
C GLU A 153 13.27 -7.29 28.10
N SER A 154 12.47 -7.76 29.07
CA SER A 154 11.33 -8.63 28.80
C SER A 154 10.22 -7.92 28.00
N GLU A 155 9.89 -6.68 28.33
CA GLU A 155 8.89 -5.89 27.60
C GLU A 155 9.36 -5.57 26.18
N ASN A 156 10.64 -5.20 26.04
CA ASN A 156 11.25 -4.94 24.74
C ASN A 156 11.23 -6.20 23.86
N GLN A 157 11.60 -7.37 24.40
CA GLN A 157 11.52 -8.64 23.66
C GLN A 157 10.09 -8.99 23.25
N LYS A 158 9.10 -8.79 24.13
CA LYS A 158 7.67 -8.99 23.82
C LYS A 158 7.20 -8.05 22.70
N LEU A 159 7.56 -6.78 22.78
CA LEU A 159 7.25 -5.78 21.75
C LEU A 159 7.86 -6.17 20.41
N LEU A 160 9.15 -6.49 20.37
CA LEU A 160 9.85 -6.89 19.13
C LEU A 160 9.27 -8.18 18.54
N LYS A 161 8.91 -9.16 19.38
CA LYS A 161 8.24 -10.39 18.92
C LYS A 161 6.89 -10.07 18.27
N LYS A 162 6.09 -9.19 18.91
CA LYS A 162 4.78 -8.75 18.41
C LYS A 162 4.89 -7.96 17.10
N LEU A 163 5.83 -7.02 17.01
CA LEU A 163 6.12 -6.27 15.79
C LEU A 163 6.52 -7.20 14.63
N ARG A 164 7.43 -8.15 14.87
CA ARG A 164 7.83 -9.14 13.85
C ARG A 164 6.64 -9.96 13.36
N LYS A 165 5.75 -10.38 14.27
CA LYS A 165 4.52 -11.11 13.94
C LYS A 165 3.64 -10.27 13.00
N TYR A 166 3.30 -9.04 13.37
CA TYR A 166 2.47 -8.17 12.54
C TYR A 166 3.09 -7.84 11.20
N ILE A 167 4.39 -7.51 11.17
CA ILE A 167 5.09 -7.21 9.93
C ILE A 167 5.01 -8.39 8.98
N ARG A 168 5.24 -9.61 9.47
CA ARG A 168 5.12 -10.83 8.67
C ARG A 168 3.70 -11.02 8.15
N GLU A 169 2.71 -10.94 9.04
CA GLU A 169 1.30 -11.20 8.70
C GLU A 169 0.77 -10.18 7.68
N ILE A 170 0.90 -8.88 7.95
CA ILE A 170 0.42 -7.81 7.08
C ILE A 170 1.09 -7.85 5.71
N ARG A 171 2.41 -8.06 5.66
CA ARG A 171 3.13 -8.17 4.39
C ARG A 171 2.74 -9.43 3.61
N THR A 172 2.57 -10.55 4.29
CA THR A 172 2.16 -11.82 3.65
C THR A 172 0.74 -11.73 3.10
N ILE A 173 -0.21 -11.20 3.87
CA ILE A 173 -1.57 -10.93 3.40
C ILE A 173 -1.52 -10.05 2.15
N ARG A 174 -0.77 -8.94 2.19
CA ARG A 174 -0.66 -8.04 1.04
C ARG A 174 -0.08 -8.74 -0.20
N ALA A 175 0.97 -9.52 -0.04
CA ALA A 175 1.63 -10.26 -1.12
C ALA A 175 0.69 -11.30 -1.74
N ASN A 176 -0.05 -12.03 -0.90
CA ASN A 176 -1.04 -13.01 -1.33
C ASN A 176 -2.17 -12.34 -2.11
N LEU A 177 -2.76 -11.27 -1.57
CA LEU A 177 -3.83 -10.52 -2.25
C LEU A 177 -3.35 -9.86 -3.55
N LEU A 178 -2.09 -9.41 -3.62
CA LEU A 178 -1.54 -8.83 -4.85
C LEU A 178 -1.50 -9.84 -5.99
N THR A 179 -1.26 -11.12 -5.66
CA THR A 179 -1.02 -12.18 -6.62
C THR A 179 -2.17 -13.17 -6.77
N ALA A 180 -3.23 -13.02 -5.98
CA ALA A 180 -4.41 -13.88 -6.02
C ALA A 180 -5.09 -13.86 -7.40
N LYS A 181 -5.49 -15.05 -7.88
CA LYS A 181 -6.25 -15.25 -9.12
C LYS A 181 -7.71 -14.87 -8.91
N ILE A 182 -8.04 -13.60 -9.15
CA ILE A 182 -9.39 -13.06 -8.92
C ILE A 182 -9.97 -12.53 -10.22
N GLU A 183 -11.22 -12.87 -10.51
CA GLU A 183 -11.99 -12.33 -11.63
C GLU A 183 -12.20 -10.82 -11.51
N ASN A 184 -12.37 -10.14 -12.64
CA ASN A 184 -12.44 -8.67 -12.68
C ASN A 184 -13.54 -8.09 -11.78
N GLU A 185 -14.71 -8.74 -11.72
CA GLU A 185 -15.84 -8.30 -10.90
C GLU A 185 -15.57 -8.31 -9.39
N ASN A 186 -14.59 -9.08 -8.92
CA ASN A 186 -14.25 -9.22 -7.50
C ASN A 186 -12.98 -8.45 -7.10
N LYS A 187 -12.40 -7.64 -8.02
CA LYS A 187 -11.20 -6.84 -7.76
C LYS A 187 -11.42 -5.81 -6.64
N ASP A 188 -12.57 -5.15 -6.62
CA ASP A 188 -12.87 -4.14 -5.60
C ASP A 188 -12.98 -4.74 -4.19
N LEU A 189 -13.51 -5.96 -4.08
CA LEU A 189 -13.53 -6.70 -2.82
C LEU A 189 -12.09 -6.95 -2.34
N LYS A 190 -11.22 -7.39 -3.25
CA LYS A 190 -9.82 -7.72 -2.96
C LYS A 190 -9.02 -6.50 -2.51
N ASP A 191 -9.13 -5.43 -3.27
CA ASP A 191 -8.31 -4.22 -3.08
C ASP A 191 -8.73 -3.46 -1.81
N SER A 192 -9.95 -3.68 -1.31
CA SER A 192 -10.46 -3.04 -0.10
C SER A 192 -10.15 -3.77 1.22
N ILE A 193 -9.72 -5.04 1.21
CA ILE A 193 -9.40 -5.79 2.45
C ILE A 193 -8.33 -5.08 3.27
N MET A 194 -7.20 -4.69 2.65
CA MET A 194 -6.12 -4.01 3.35
C MET A 194 -6.53 -2.61 3.81
N VAL A 195 -7.46 -1.95 3.10
CA VAL A 195 -8.00 -0.64 3.48
C VAL A 195 -8.82 -0.77 4.76
N HIS A 196 -9.67 -1.79 4.86
CA HIS A 196 -10.45 -2.08 6.06
C HIS A 196 -9.58 -2.41 7.28
N LEU A 197 -8.57 -3.28 7.12
CA LEU A 197 -7.60 -3.56 8.19
C LEU A 197 -6.86 -2.30 8.63
N LYS A 198 -6.42 -1.49 7.67
CA LYS A 198 -5.72 -0.24 7.94
C LYS A 198 -6.58 0.74 8.74
N LYS A 199 -7.84 0.91 8.31
CA LYS A 199 -8.79 1.84 8.92
C LYS A 199 -9.19 1.41 10.33
N SER A 200 -9.40 0.10 10.54
CA SER A 200 -9.64 -0.45 11.88
C SER A 200 -8.48 -0.13 12.83
N ALA A 201 -7.23 -0.40 12.43
CA ALA A 201 -6.06 -0.10 13.25
C ALA A 201 -5.96 1.38 13.63
N SER A 202 -6.20 2.28 12.67
CA SER A 202 -6.24 3.73 12.94
C SER A 202 -7.34 4.10 13.92
N LEU A 203 -8.57 3.59 13.74
CA LEU A 203 -9.70 3.89 14.62
C LEU A 203 -9.49 3.38 16.07
N ILE A 204 -8.84 2.23 16.25
CA ILE A 204 -8.49 1.69 17.57
C ILE A 204 -7.53 2.64 18.30
N VAL A 205 -6.58 3.25 17.59
CA VAL A 205 -5.57 4.14 18.19
C VAL A 205 -6.11 5.56 18.41
N GLU A 206 -6.82 6.12 17.43
CA GLU A 206 -7.19 7.54 17.40
C GLU A 206 -8.28 7.91 18.42
N ASN A 207 -9.16 6.99 18.81
CA ASN A 207 -10.39 7.35 19.52
C ASN A 207 -10.76 6.35 20.62
N LYS A 208 -10.92 6.86 21.84
CA LYS A 208 -11.50 6.13 22.98
C LYS A 208 -13.04 6.20 23.03
N ASN A 209 -13.67 6.89 22.07
CA ASN A 209 -15.12 7.02 22.03
C ASN A 209 -15.77 5.75 21.47
N SER A 210 -16.97 5.41 21.96
CA SER A 210 -17.68 4.20 21.58
C SER A 210 -17.92 4.12 20.07
N MET A 211 -18.25 5.24 19.43
CA MET A 211 -18.56 5.28 18.01
C MET A 211 -17.39 4.87 17.12
N ALA A 212 -16.18 5.35 17.39
CA ALA A 212 -15.01 4.97 16.60
C ALA A 212 -14.61 3.51 16.83
N LEU A 213 -14.80 3.00 18.05
CA LEU A 213 -14.57 1.59 18.38
C LEU A 213 -15.60 0.68 17.68
N SER A 214 -16.88 1.07 17.64
CA SER A 214 -17.89 0.40 16.82
C SER A 214 -17.53 0.41 15.33
N LEU A 215 -17.05 1.54 14.81
CA LEU A 215 -16.59 1.62 13.43
C LEU A 215 -15.35 0.74 13.21
N ALA A 216 -14.42 0.68 14.15
CA ALA A 216 -13.24 -0.19 14.05
C ALA A 216 -13.64 -1.67 13.94
N PHE A 217 -14.65 -2.10 14.71
CA PHE A 217 -15.22 -3.44 14.62
C PHE A 217 -15.89 -3.70 13.27
N TYR A 218 -16.69 -2.74 12.79
CA TYR A 218 -17.31 -2.80 11.47
C TYR A 218 -16.25 -2.99 10.36
N GLU A 219 -15.15 -2.23 10.42
CA GLU A 219 -14.06 -2.35 9.44
C GLU A 219 -13.40 -3.75 9.52
N LEU A 220 -13.21 -4.32 10.71
CA LEU A 220 -12.75 -5.70 10.87
C LEU A 220 -13.71 -6.71 10.24
N HIS A 221 -15.01 -6.56 10.49
CA HIS A 221 -16.05 -7.40 9.90
C HIS A 221 -15.97 -7.38 8.37
N MET A 222 -15.89 -6.18 7.77
CA MET A 222 -15.79 -6.01 6.31
C MET A 222 -14.52 -6.66 5.74
N ALA A 223 -13.38 -6.57 6.45
CA ALA A 223 -12.15 -7.22 6.02
C ALA A 223 -12.29 -8.75 5.97
N VAL A 224 -12.87 -9.36 7.01
CA VAL A 224 -13.12 -10.81 7.08
C VAL A 224 -14.11 -11.25 6.01
N GLU A 225 -15.26 -10.57 5.92
CA GLU A 225 -16.32 -10.90 4.96
C GLU A 225 -15.78 -10.95 3.53
N LYS A 226 -15.06 -9.90 3.13
CA LYS A 226 -14.48 -9.78 1.78
C LYS A 226 -13.42 -10.84 1.54
N CYS A 227 -12.56 -11.12 2.52
CA CYS A 227 -11.55 -12.16 2.40
C CYS A 227 -12.18 -13.55 2.19
N LEU A 228 -13.22 -13.89 2.94
CA LEU A 228 -13.96 -15.15 2.80
C LEU A 228 -14.63 -15.24 1.43
N LYS A 229 -15.36 -14.19 1.02
CA LYS A 229 -16.05 -14.16 -0.28
C LYS A 229 -15.10 -14.35 -1.45
N ILE A 230 -13.93 -13.71 -1.41
CA ILE A 230 -12.90 -13.86 -2.45
C ILE A 230 -12.35 -15.27 -2.48
N TYR A 231 -12.09 -15.88 -1.32
CA TYR A 231 -11.60 -17.25 -1.29
C TYR A 231 -12.63 -18.22 -1.87
N ILE A 232 -13.90 -18.09 -1.46
CA ILE A 232 -15.01 -18.87 -2.02
C ILE A 232 -15.13 -18.63 -3.52
N SER A 233 -15.02 -17.38 -3.99
CA SER A 233 -15.14 -17.03 -5.42
C SER A 233 -14.10 -17.70 -6.31
N GLN A 234 -12.95 -18.11 -5.77
CA GLN A 234 -11.95 -18.88 -6.54
C GLN A 234 -12.38 -20.32 -6.82
N LYS A 235 -13.38 -20.82 -6.09
CA LYS A 235 -13.82 -22.22 -6.14
C LYS A 235 -15.25 -22.37 -6.64
N MET A 236 -16.11 -21.41 -6.33
CA MET A 236 -17.54 -21.41 -6.67
C MET A 236 -18.12 -20.00 -6.53
N GLN A 237 -19.37 -19.80 -6.95
CA GLN A 237 -20.06 -18.54 -6.68
C GLN A 237 -20.27 -18.37 -5.16
N TYR A 238 -19.81 -17.25 -4.60
CA TYR A 238 -20.00 -16.99 -3.17
C TYR A 238 -21.46 -16.61 -2.86
N PRO A 239 -21.98 -16.97 -1.68
CA PRO A 239 -23.33 -16.60 -1.27
C PRO A 239 -23.43 -15.09 -1.02
N LYS A 240 -24.52 -14.46 -1.49
CA LYS A 240 -24.83 -13.04 -1.24
C LYS A 240 -25.34 -12.83 0.18
N THR A 241 -24.51 -13.13 1.17
CA THR A 241 -24.78 -12.94 2.60
C THR A 241 -23.66 -12.13 3.26
N HIS A 242 -23.99 -11.49 4.37
CA HIS A 242 -23.02 -10.80 5.25
C HIS A 242 -22.72 -11.63 6.51
N ASP A 243 -23.34 -12.81 6.65
CA ASP A 243 -23.18 -13.67 7.81
C ASP A 243 -21.83 -14.40 7.74
N ILE A 244 -20.85 -13.92 8.52
CA ILE A 244 -19.50 -14.49 8.63
C ILE A 244 -19.54 -15.97 9.03
N ARG A 245 -20.49 -16.40 9.88
CA ARG A 245 -20.62 -17.80 10.28
C ARG A 245 -20.92 -18.68 9.09
N LYS A 246 -21.88 -18.27 8.26
CA LYS A 246 -22.23 -19.00 7.03
C LYS A 246 -21.04 -19.02 6.08
N LEU A 247 -20.39 -17.89 5.85
CA LEU A 247 -19.21 -17.83 4.98
C LEU A 247 -18.08 -18.75 5.47
N LEU A 248 -17.82 -18.80 6.78
CA LEU A 248 -16.84 -19.73 7.37
C LEU A 248 -17.23 -21.20 7.18
N MET A 249 -18.52 -21.54 7.25
CA MET A 249 -18.98 -22.90 6.95
C MET A 249 -18.64 -23.28 5.50
N TYR A 250 -18.94 -22.41 4.52
CA TYR A 250 -18.55 -22.65 3.12
C TYR A 250 -17.04 -22.81 2.95
N VAL A 251 -16.24 -21.95 3.61
CA VAL A 251 -14.78 -22.07 3.55
C VAL A 251 -14.31 -23.39 4.15
N ASN A 252 -14.86 -23.83 5.28
CA ASN A 252 -14.49 -25.09 5.91
C ASN A 252 -14.95 -26.33 5.12
N ASP A 253 -16.06 -26.24 4.40
CA ASP A 253 -16.52 -27.29 3.49
C ASP A 253 -15.58 -27.45 2.28
N ILE A 254 -14.93 -26.35 1.85
CA ILE A 254 -13.93 -26.34 0.77
C ILE A 254 -12.58 -26.84 1.30
N ASP A 255 -12.06 -26.20 2.34
CA ASP A 255 -10.76 -26.47 2.94
C ASP A 255 -10.72 -25.98 4.41
N PRO A 256 -10.80 -26.89 5.40
CA PRO A 256 -10.87 -26.58 6.82
C PRO A 256 -9.79 -25.59 7.28
N VAL A 257 -10.21 -24.44 7.79
CA VAL A 257 -9.31 -23.43 8.34
C VAL A 257 -9.03 -23.78 9.80
N ASP A 258 -7.78 -23.57 10.24
CA ASP A 258 -7.41 -23.75 11.64
C ASP A 258 -8.38 -23.02 12.57
N ALA A 259 -8.66 -23.62 13.73
CA ALA A 259 -9.50 -23.01 14.74
C ALA A 259 -8.90 -21.66 15.17
N ILE A 260 -9.60 -20.58 14.84
CA ILE A 260 -9.28 -19.23 15.28
C ILE A 260 -10.41 -18.76 16.18
N GLU A 261 -10.04 -18.22 17.34
CA GLU A 261 -10.97 -17.68 18.34
C GLU A 261 -11.55 -16.34 17.83
N LEU A 262 -12.44 -16.42 16.84
CA LEU A 262 -13.28 -15.29 16.47
C LEU A 262 -14.57 -15.35 17.29
N ASP A 263 -14.99 -14.22 17.87
CA ASP A 263 -16.33 -14.11 18.47
C ASP A 263 -17.39 -14.09 17.37
N ILE A 264 -17.71 -15.28 16.85
CA ILE A 264 -18.62 -15.48 15.71
C ILE A 264 -19.99 -14.86 15.97
N GLU A 265 -20.48 -14.90 17.22
CA GLU A 265 -21.80 -14.35 17.56
C GLU A 265 -21.81 -12.83 17.46
N ARG A 266 -20.73 -12.14 17.84
CA ARG A 266 -20.59 -10.69 17.60
C ARG A 266 -20.38 -10.37 16.12
N PHE A 267 -19.58 -11.16 15.39
CA PHE A 267 -19.39 -10.96 13.96
C PHE A 267 -20.66 -11.19 13.15
N LYS A 268 -21.58 -12.05 13.60
CA LYS A 268 -22.88 -12.28 12.93
C LYS A 268 -23.72 -11.00 12.78
N LYS A 269 -23.54 -10.02 13.66
CA LYS A 269 -24.23 -8.72 13.65
C LYS A 269 -23.32 -7.54 13.29
N GLY A 270 -22.09 -7.83 12.84
CA GLY A 270 -21.04 -6.82 12.67
C GLY A 270 -21.38 -5.75 11.62
N ASP A 271 -22.20 -6.07 10.62
CA ASP A 271 -22.72 -5.13 9.62
C ASP A 271 -23.60 -4.01 10.22
N THR A 272 -24.23 -4.28 11.36
CA THR A 272 -25.07 -3.32 12.09
C THR A 272 -24.31 -2.53 13.16
N SER A 273 -23.11 -2.96 13.56
CA SER A 273 -22.31 -2.30 14.61
C SER A 273 -22.04 -0.81 14.32
N ARG A 274 -22.01 -0.40 13.04
CA ARG A 274 -21.92 1.01 12.63
C ARG A 274 -23.05 1.91 13.15
N TYR A 275 -24.19 1.33 13.52
CA TYR A 275 -25.38 2.04 13.99
C TYR A 275 -25.59 1.95 15.49
N TYR A 276 -24.89 1.04 16.16
CA TYR A 276 -25.02 0.82 17.60
C TYR A 276 -23.79 1.37 18.32
N ASN A 277 -24.03 2.11 19.40
CA ASN A 277 -22.99 2.42 20.39
C ASN A 277 -22.68 1.17 21.22
N ASP A 278 -22.31 0.07 20.55
CA ASP A 278 -21.79 -1.10 21.21
C ASP A 278 -20.58 -0.68 22.04
N CYS A 279 -20.58 -1.02 23.33
CA CYS A 279 -19.50 -0.67 24.26
C CYS A 279 -18.30 -1.59 24.04
N PHE A 280 -17.62 -1.45 22.91
CA PHE A 280 -16.32 -2.08 22.69
C PHE A 280 -15.24 -1.35 23.49
N THR A 281 -14.29 -2.11 24.04
CA THR A 281 -13.06 -1.56 24.61
C THR A 281 -11.93 -1.63 23.59
N GLN A 282 -10.90 -0.81 23.74
CA GLN A 282 -9.70 -0.87 22.88
C GLN A 282 -9.00 -2.22 23.04
N GLU A 283 -8.99 -2.80 24.25
CA GLU A 283 -8.42 -4.12 24.53
C GLU A 283 -9.12 -5.23 23.74
N TYR A 284 -10.46 -5.25 23.80
CA TYR A 284 -11.26 -6.22 23.05
C TYR A 284 -11.01 -6.09 21.55
N LEU A 285 -10.92 -4.87 21.02
CA LEU A 285 -10.68 -4.64 19.60
C LEU A 285 -9.25 -4.96 19.17
N LEU A 286 -8.26 -4.76 20.04
CA LEU A 286 -6.88 -5.18 19.76
C LEU A 286 -6.81 -6.72 19.63
N GLU A 287 -7.43 -7.45 20.55
CA GLU A 287 -7.51 -8.91 20.49
C GLU A 287 -8.27 -9.37 19.23
N THR A 288 -9.43 -8.77 18.97
CA THR A 288 -10.22 -9.05 17.77
C THR A 288 -9.41 -8.78 16.49
N TYR A 289 -8.68 -7.67 16.45
CA TYR A 289 -7.81 -7.29 15.34
C TYR A 289 -6.71 -8.33 15.08
N GLU A 290 -6.08 -8.83 16.15
CA GLU A 290 -5.09 -9.91 16.06
C GLU A 290 -5.68 -11.21 15.49
N ASN A 291 -6.86 -11.59 15.96
CA ASN A 291 -7.53 -12.81 15.50
C ASN A 291 -7.98 -12.68 14.03
N VAL A 292 -8.47 -11.50 13.64
CA VAL A 292 -8.84 -11.20 12.25
C VAL A 292 -7.63 -11.23 11.31
N ILE A 293 -6.50 -10.64 11.69
CA ILE A 293 -5.26 -10.76 10.90
C ILE A 293 -4.86 -12.22 10.75
N GLY A 294 -4.87 -13.00 11.84
CA GLY A 294 -4.55 -14.42 11.81
C GLY A 294 -5.44 -15.19 10.83
N LEU A 295 -6.76 -14.93 10.87
CA LEU A 295 -7.75 -15.55 10.00
C LEU A 295 -7.53 -15.19 8.53
N ILE A 296 -7.38 -13.89 8.24
CA ILE A 296 -7.13 -13.42 6.87
C ILE A 296 -5.79 -13.98 6.36
N MET A 297 -4.75 -14.06 7.19
CA MET A 297 -3.49 -14.69 6.79
C MET A 297 -3.69 -16.17 6.44
N SER A 298 -4.41 -16.92 7.30
CA SER A 298 -4.69 -18.34 7.06
C SER A 298 -5.44 -18.56 5.75
N ILE A 299 -6.50 -17.78 5.50
CA ILE A 299 -7.30 -17.87 4.26
C ILE A 299 -6.47 -17.46 3.04
N THR A 300 -5.77 -16.31 3.10
CA THR A 300 -5.00 -15.81 1.95
C THR A 300 -3.82 -16.72 1.58
N ASN A 301 -3.27 -17.49 2.53
CA ASN A 301 -2.25 -18.49 2.25
C ASN A 301 -2.77 -19.65 1.39
N LYS A 302 -4.07 -19.97 1.51
CA LYS A 302 -4.77 -21.01 0.75
C LYS A 302 -5.26 -20.53 -0.63
N MET A 303 -5.32 -19.22 -0.86
CA MET A 303 -5.76 -18.66 -2.15
C MET A 303 -4.87 -19.10 -3.31
N GLU A 304 -5.50 -19.36 -4.45
CA GLU A 304 -4.77 -19.58 -5.70
C GLU A 304 -4.12 -18.30 -6.17
N ARG A 305 -2.86 -18.39 -6.62
CA ARG A 305 -2.04 -17.24 -7.00
C ARG A 305 -1.46 -17.41 -8.40
N ASN A 306 -1.33 -16.30 -9.13
CA ASN A 306 -0.63 -16.25 -10.41
C ASN A 306 0.88 -16.46 -10.24
N MET A 307 1.44 -15.95 -9.13
CA MET A 307 2.83 -16.11 -8.76
C MET A 307 3.00 -15.92 -7.26
N LYS A 308 4.09 -16.43 -6.68
CA LYS A 308 4.47 -16.13 -5.28
C LYS A 308 5.56 -15.07 -5.28
N ILE A 309 5.36 -13.98 -4.56
CA ILE A 309 6.31 -12.84 -4.49
C ILE A 309 6.96 -12.66 -3.12
N GLU A 310 6.97 -13.71 -2.30
CA GLU A 310 7.42 -13.68 -0.91
C GLU A 310 8.94 -13.45 -0.82
N ASN A 311 9.34 -12.26 -0.33
CA ASN A 311 10.73 -11.78 -0.31
C ASN A 311 11.36 -11.62 -1.70
N THR A 312 10.54 -11.48 -2.75
CA THR A 312 11.04 -11.23 -4.10
C THR A 312 11.75 -9.88 -4.18
N LYS A 313 12.88 -9.86 -4.88
CA LYS A 313 13.68 -8.65 -5.12
C LYS A 313 13.80 -8.43 -6.62
N VAL A 314 13.46 -7.22 -7.05
CA VAL A 314 13.60 -6.79 -8.44
C VAL A 314 14.68 -5.72 -8.48
N LYS A 315 15.74 -5.94 -9.26
CA LYS A 315 16.79 -4.95 -9.47
C LYS A 315 16.32 -3.99 -10.55
N ILE A 316 16.29 -2.71 -10.24
CA ILE A 316 16.09 -1.66 -11.22
C ILE A 316 17.43 -0.96 -11.42
N ILE A 317 17.90 -0.99 -12.65
CA ILE A 317 19.06 -0.21 -13.07
C ILE A 317 18.54 1.20 -13.33
N GLU A 318 19.09 2.18 -12.61
CA GLU A 318 18.74 3.56 -12.92
C GLU A 318 19.27 3.91 -14.31
N PRO A 319 18.48 4.61 -15.12
CA PRO A 319 18.92 4.96 -16.46
C PRO A 319 20.20 5.80 -16.39
N GLY A 320 21.10 5.58 -17.36
CA GLY A 320 22.49 6.06 -17.29
C GLY A 320 22.66 7.56 -17.11
N TRP A 321 21.63 8.34 -17.43
CA TRP A 321 21.59 9.78 -17.25
C TRP A 321 21.35 10.23 -15.80
N LYS A 322 20.94 9.35 -14.87
CA LYS A 322 20.74 9.73 -13.45
C LYS A 322 22.04 9.94 -12.67
N LYS A 323 23.20 9.72 -13.32
CA LYS A 323 24.55 10.05 -12.84
C LYS A 323 24.75 11.54 -12.58
#